data_AF-A0A365TID3-F1
#
_entry.id   AF-A0A365TID3-F1
#
_cell.length_a   1.000
_cell.length_b   1.000
_cell.length_c   1.000
_cell.angle_alpha   90.00
_cell.angle_beta   90.00
_cell.angle_gamma   90.00
#
_symmetry.space_group_name_H-M   'P 1'
#
loop_
_entity.id
_entity.type
_entity.pdbx_description
1 polymer ?
#
loop_
_entity_poly.entity_id
_entity_poly.type
_entity_poly.pdbx_seq_one_letter_code
_entity_poly.pdbx_strand_id
1 'polypeptide(L)'
;MKAIFRVMALGLWRDRGALLLAFALPSLVFAIFASIFSGATDGDLHLRVGLVVETEDPVLQDFAQYLTQTEDMEITALPDSSRAQLLEQVRQGNFDTAVIIHGQLETNTSPLFTIISEPTRELAALSLQGWLRQSLALEQPQVLVQRLAQSTEALVDGFSPEQQARLDAALGATAREPGNAAAEDSLIELQPVYGQTSASISGLSGITYYAGATTILFLLFSAVNAGMVSLEERQNGISERLLMSKAAHSRLLLGRFLFLLSLGFLQASVIFLVARFGFGLEIESALAKSLSWYLPAPPLVLGWHFSSCRCVEQRNKRQRFLRFLCSLFPVSAAQWCHVL
;
A
#
# COMPACT_ATOMS: atom_id res chain seq x y z
N MET A 1 -29.86 -21.08 12.64
CA MET A 1 -28.77 -20.54 11.81
C MET A 1 -29.25 -20.17 10.40
N LYS A 2 -29.50 -21.13 9.48
CA LYS A 2 -29.99 -20.84 8.11
C LYS A 2 -31.26 -19.97 8.07
N ALA A 3 -32.24 -20.26 8.93
CA ALA A 3 -33.49 -19.50 8.99
C ALA A 3 -33.28 -18.01 9.33
N ILE A 4 -32.45 -17.71 10.33
CA ILE A 4 -32.15 -16.33 10.76
C ILE A 4 -31.40 -15.55 9.69
N PHE A 5 -30.37 -16.17 9.11
CA PHE A 5 -29.64 -15.57 7.99
C PHE A 5 -30.58 -15.21 6.84
N ARG A 6 -31.47 -16.14 6.46
CA ARG A 6 -32.44 -15.93 5.38
C ARG A 6 -33.42 -14.80 5.71
N VAL A 7 -33.92 -14.73 6.94
CA VAL A 7 -34.85 -13.66 7.37
C VAL A 7 -34.16 -12.30 7.30
N MET A 8 -32.93 -12.17 7.80
CA MET A 8 -32.17 -10.92 7.73
C MET A 8 -31.84 -10.51 6.29
N ALA A 9 -31.46 -11.48 5.45
CA ALA A 9 -31.19 -11.24 4.03
C ALA A 9 -32.45 -10.78 3.26
N LEU A 10 -33.60 -11.41 3.51
CA LEU A 10 -34.87 -11.00 2.92
C LEU A 10 -35.34 -9.65 3.47
N GLY A 11 -35.09 -9.37 4.75
CA GLY A 11 -35.36 -8.07 5.36
C GLY A 11 -34.58 -6.96 4.67
N LEU A 12 -33.27 -7.14 4.51
CA LEU A 12 -32.41 -6.22 3.78
C LEU A 12 -32.86 -6.06 2.33
N TRP A 13 -33.18 -7.16 1.63
CA TRP A 13 -33.62 -7.11 0.24
C TRP A 13 -34.93 -6.31 0.03
N ARG A 14 -35.82 -6.33 1.02
CA ARG A 14 -37.11 -5.60 0.97
C ARG A 14 -36.97 -4.14 1.37
N ASP A 15 -36.00 -3.83 2.22
CA ASP A 15 -35.72 -2.47 2.66
C ASP A 15 -34.76 -1.77 1.68
N ARG A 16 -35.34 -1.05 0.73
CA ARG A 16 -34.59 -0.27 -0.27
C ARG A 16 -33.70 0.80 0.37
N GLY A 17 -34.14 1.40 1.47
CA GLY A 17 -33.37 2.41 2.18
C GLY A 17 -32.11 1.79 2.78
N ALA A 18 -32.26 0.64 3.45
CA ALA A 18 -31.13 -0.10 4.01
C ALA A 18 -30.14 -0.58 2.92
N LEU A 19 -30.63 -1.00 1.74
CA LEU A 19 -29.75 -1.35 0.61
C LEU A 19 -28.94 -0.16 0.11
N LEU A 20 -29.59 1.01 -0.05
CA LEU A 20 -28.90 2.22 -0.48
C LEU A 20 -27.84 2.66 0.54
N LEU A 21 -28.18 2.64 1.83
CA LEU A 21 -27.26 2.98 2.90
C LEU A 21 -26.09 1.98 3.01
N ALA A 22 -26.34 0.68 2.79
CA ALA A 22 -25.33 -0.36 2.91
C ALA A 22 -24.36 -0.42 1.71
N PHE A 23 -24.81 -0.09 0.50
CA PHE A 23 -24.01 -0.27 -0.73
C PHE A 23 -23.77 1.02 -1.51
N ALA A 24 -24.80 1.84 -1.71
CA ALA A 24 -24.68 3.04 -2.55
C ALA A 24 -23.90 4.15 -1.84
N LEU A 25 -24.21 4.42 -0.56
CA LEU A 25 -23.52 5.46 0.21
C LEU A 25 -21.99 5.21 0.32
N PRO A 26 -21.49 4.02 0.70
CA PRO A 26 -20.05 3.75 0.73
C PRO A 26 -19.36 3.94 -0.60
N SER A 27 -19.99 3.44 -1.67
CA SER A 27 -19.45 3.51 -3.03
C SER A 27 -19.39 4.95 -3.54
N LEU A 28 -20.42 5.75 -3.23
CA LEU A 28 -20.48 7.17 -3.56
C LEU A 28 -19.39 7.95 -2.82
N VAL A 29 -19.25 7.73 -1.51
CA VAL A 29 -18.21 8.41 -0.70
C VAL A 29 -16.81 8.05 -1.22
N PHE A 30 -16.57 6.77 -1.52
CA PHE A 30 -15.33 6.34 -2.16
C PHE A 30 -15.11 7.06 -3.51
N ALA A 31 -16.11 7.08 -4.39
CA ALA A 31 -16.00 7.70 -5.70
C ALA A 31 -15.70 9.20 -5.61
N ILE A 32 -16.30 9.91 -4.65
CA ILE A 32 -16.00 11.32 -4.38
C ILE A 32 -14.52 11.48 -3.99
N PHE A 33 -14.02 10.75 -2.99
CA PHE A 33 -12.61 10.83 -2.60
C PHE A 33 -11.68 10.45 -3.75
N ALA A 34 -11.94 9.33 -4.40
CA ALA A 34 -11.15 8.89 -5.54
C ALA A 34 -11.13 9.94 -6.65
N SER A 35 -12.25 10.58 -6.99
CA SER A 35 -12.30 11.63 -8.02
C SER A 35 -11.55 12.90 -7.64
N ILE A 36 -11.60 13.32 -6.37
CA ILE A 36 -10.89 14.50 -5.88
C ILE A 36 -9.38 14.27 -5.95
N PHE A 37 -8.92 13.07 -5.62
CA PHE A 37 -7.50 12.76 -5.53
C PHE A 37 -6.92 12.12 -6.81
N SER A 38 -7.75 11.61 -7.74
CA SER A 38 -7.27 11.07 -9.02
C SER A 38 -6.84 12.16 -10.00
N GLY A 39 -7.48 13.34 -9.94
CA GLY A 39 -7.13 14.49 -10.78
C GLY A 39 -5.79 15.14 -10.43
N ALA A 40 -5.23 14.85 -9.26
CA ALA A 40 -3.91 15.35 -8.88
C ALA A 40 -2.76 14.61 -9.59
N THR A 41 -3.03 13.49 -10.27
CA THR A 41 -1.99 12.66 -10.89
C THR A 41 -1.66 13.05 -12.34
N ASP A 42 -2.52 13.85 -12.99
CA ASP A 42 -2.47 14.11 -14.43
C ASP A 42 -2.14 15.60 -14.67
N GLY A 43 -0.85 15.93 -14.66
CA GLY A 43 -0.34 16.99 -15.55
C GLY A 43 0.28 18.27 -14.98
N ASP A 44 0.35 18.49 -13.67
CA ASP A 44 1.11 19.65 -13.12
C ASP A 44 1.50 19.42 -11.65
N LEU A 45 2.21 18.33 -11.39
CA LEU A 45 2.79 18.12 -10.06
C LEU A 45 3.97 19.09 -9.92
N HIS A 46 3.71 20.31 -9.42
CA HIS A 46 4.75 21.21 -8.91
C HIS A 46 5.42 20.55 -7.71
N LEU A 47 6.32 19.62 -8.01
CA LEU A 47 7.10 18.86 -7.05
C LEU A 47 8.27 19.72 -6.60
N ARG A 48 8.24 20.11 -5.33
CA ARG A 48 9.39 20.76 -4.69
C ARG A 48 10.33 19.68 -4.22
N VAL A 49 11.46 19.56 -4.88
CA VAL A 49 12.44 18.52 -4.61
C VAL A 49 13.68 19.13 -3.98
N GLY A 50 14.04 18.65 -2.79
CA GLY A 50 15.31 19.01 -2.17
C GLY A 50 16.44 18.15 -2.79
N LEU A 51 17.56 18.78 -3.14
CA LEU A 51 18.74 18.09 -3.69
C LEU A 51 19.94 18.30 -2.77
N VAL A 52 20.60 17.20 -2.41
CA VAL A 52 21.91 17.21 -1.74
C VAL A 52 22.91 16.41 -2.58
N VAL A 53 24.09 16.99 -2.78
CA VAL A 53 25.18 16.39 -3.55
C VAL A 53 26.31 16.03 -2.58
N GLU A 54 26.47 14.74 -2.34
CA GLU A 54 27.49 14.11 -1.50
C GLU A 54 28.47 13.30 -2.38
N THR A 55 28.88 13.85 -3.52
CA THR A 55 29.81 13.17 -4.44
C THR A 55 30.87 14.13 -5.00
N GLU A 56 32.08 13.60 -5.17
CA GLU A 56 33.22 14.27 -5.79
C GLU A 56 33.33 13.94 -7.30
N ASP A 57 32.45 13.08 -7.82
CA ASP A 57 32.45 12.65 -9.21
C ASP A 57 32.00 13.80 -10.14
N PRO A 58 32.84 14.25 -11.09
CA PRO A 58 32.51 15.39 -11.95
C PRO A 58 31.28 15.14 -12.82
N VAL A 59 31.05 13.89 -13.27
CA VAL A 59 29.90 13.55 -14.13
C VAL A 59 28.59 13.71 -13.35
N LEU A 60 28.58 13.29 -12.08
CA LEU A 60 27.41 13.43 -11.22
C LEU A 60 27.20 14.86 -10.74
N GLN A 61 28.27 15.65 -10.58
CA GLN A 61 28.17 17.08 -10.29
C GLN A 61 27.56 17.85 -11.47
N ASP A 62 27.98 17.55 -12.70
CA ASP A 62 27.41 18.14 -13.91
C ASP A 62 25.94 17.78 -14.05
N PHE A 63 25.58 16.52 -13.76
CA PHE A 63 24.18 16.09 -13.74
C PHE A 63 23.37 16.81 -12.66
N ALA A 64 23.92 16.97 -11.45
CA ALA A 64 23.26 17.73 -10.38
C ALA A 64 22.96 19.19 -10.79
N GLN A 65 23.88 19.83 -11.51
CA GLN A 65 23.66 21.17 -12.05
C GLN A 65 22.53 21.16 -13.10
N TYR A 66 22.51 20.20 -14.01
CA TYR A 66 21.41 20.03 -14.97
C TYR A 66 20.05 19.91 -14.29
N LEU A 67 19.95 19.09 -13.22
CA LEU A 67 18.70 18.90 -12.47
C LEU A 67 18.16 20.22 -11.91
N THR A 68 19.02 21.12 -11.43
CA THR A 68 18.60 22.42 -10.89
C THR A 68 18.20 23.45 -11.93
N GLN A 69 18.52 23.22 -13.21
CA GLN A 69 18.22 24.15 -14.31
C GLN A 69 16.97 23.75 -15.10
N THR A 70 16.40 22.58 -14.82
CA THR A 70 15.27 22.06 -15.57
C THR A 70 13.96 22.76 -15.16
N GLU A 71 13.10 23.10 -16.13
CA GLU A 71 11.79 23.73 -15.87
C GLU A 71 10.68 22.73 -15.49
N ASP A 72 10.89 21.42 -15.73
CA ASP A 72 9.90 20.37 -15.45
C ASP A 72 9.64 20.16 -13.94
N MET A 73 10.61 20.47 -13.08
CA MET A 73 10.52 20.26 -11.63
C MET A 73 11.25 21.37 -10.85
N GLU A 74 10.69 21.78 -9.70
CA GLU A 74 11.32 22.77 -8.83
C GLU A 74 12.36 22.08 -7.93
N ILE A 75 13.57 21.92 -8.45
CA ILE A 75 14.69 21.27 -7.73
C ILE A 75 15.56 22.33 -7.05
N THR A 76 15.57 22.33 -5.72
CA THR A 76 16.39 23.24 -4.92
C THR A 76 17.62 22.51 -4.36
N ALA A 77 18.80 22.89 -4.82
CA ALA A 77 20.06 22.40 -4.24
C ALA A 77 20.33 23.05 -2.88
N LEU A 78 20.72 22.22 -1.91
CA LEU A 78 21.13 22.64 -0.56
C LEU A 78 22.61 22.29 -0.34
N PRO A 79 23.55 23.10 -0.87
CA PRO A 79 24.98 22.77 -0.93
C PRO A 79 25.68 22.62 0.43
N ASP A 80 25.12 23.18 1.51
CA ASP A 80 25.71 23.11 2.87
C ASP A 80 24.83 22.36 3.89
N SER A 81 23.75 21.72 3.43
CA SER A 81 22.86 21.01 4.34
C SER A 81 23.33 19.58 4.55
N SER A 82 23.38 19.14 5.81
CA SER A 82 23.63 17.72 6.09
C SER A 82 22.42 16.88 5.67
N ARG A 83 22.64 15.61 5.31
CA ARG A 83 21.57 14.63 5.09
C ARG A 83 20.47 14.66 6.16
N ALA A 84 20.84 14.90 7.41
CA ALA A 84 19.89 15.03 8.52
C ALA A 84 18.99 16.27 8.41
N GLN A 85 19.52 17.41 7.94
CA GLN A 85 18.74 18.62 7.71
C GLN A 85 17.79 18.45 6.53
N LEU A 86 18.22 17.82 5.43
CA LEU A 86 17.35 17.52 4.29
C LEU A 86 16.16 16.64 4.71
N LEU A 87 16.42 15.58 5.48
CA LEU A 87 15.38 14.70 6.04
C LEU A 87 14.39 15.48 6.92
N GLU A 88 14.88 16.41 7.74
CA GLU A 88 14.02 17.27 8.56
C GLU A 88 13.18 18.23 7.70
N GLN A 89 13.73 18.79 6.62
CA GLN A 89 12.96 19.67 5.74
C GLN A 89 11.88 18.94 4.93
N VAL A 90 12.15 17.70 4.53
CA VAL A 90 11.12 16.82 3.94
C VAL A 90 10.03 16.52 4.97
N ARG A 91 10.41 16.20 6.22
CA ARG A 91 9.47 15.95 7.33
C ARG A 91 8.60 17.15 7.68
N GLN A 92 9.17 18.35 7.64
CA GLN A 92 8.45 19.62 7.85
C GLN A 92 7.54 19.98 6.67
N GLY A 93 7.64 19.26 5.54
CA GLY A 93 6.83 19.46 4.36
C GLY A 93 7.26 20.63 3.47
N ASN A 94 8.46 21.17 3.69
CA ASN A 94 9.06 22.21 2.85
C ASN A 94 9.37 21.67 1.45
N PHE A 95 9.78 20.40 1.38
CA PHE A 95 9.92 19.64 0.14
C PHE A 95 8.95 18.46 0.12
N ASP A 96 8.48 18.11 -1.07
CA ASP A 96 7.54 17.00 -1.28
C ASP A 96 8.27 15.65 -1.31
N THR A 97 9.50 15.65 -1.80
CA THR A 97 10.47 14.55 -1.74
C THR A 97 11.88 15.15 -1.82
N ALA A 98 12.92 14.33 -1.66
CA ALA A 98 14.29 14.78 -1.85
C ALA A 98 15.15 13.70 -2.49
N VAL A 99 16.22 14.10 -3.16
CA VAL A 99 17.22 13.21 -3.75
C VAL A 99 18.59 13.55 -3.19
N ILE A 100 19.33 12.50 -2.84
CA ILE A 100 20.73 12.56 -2.42
C ILE A 100 21.55 11.88 -3.51
N ILE A 101 22.50 12.60 -4.07
CA ILE A 101 23.49 12.06 -5.02
C ILE A 101 24.74 11.76 -4.22
N HIS A 102 25.03 10.49 -3.94
CA HIS A 102 26.17 10.09 -3.08
C HIS A 102 27.03 8.99 -3.68
N GLY A 103 26.64 8.42 -4.82
CA GLY A 103 27.47 7.41 -5.45
C GLY A 103 28.73 7.97 -6.09
N GLN A 104 29.70 7.09 -6.26
CA GLN A 104 30.90 7.30 -7.08
C GLN A 104 30.83 6.29 -8.22
N LEU A 105 31.10 6.72 -9.47
CA LEU A 105 31.03 5.77 -10.58
C LEU A 105 32.08 4.67 -10.47
N GLU A 106 33.20 4.88 -9.77
CA GLU A 106 34.25 3.88 -9.62
C GLU A 106 33.91 2.73 -8.65
N THR A 107 32.90 2.89 -7.78
CA THR A 107 32.56 1.90 -6.75
C THR A 107 31.21 1.26 -7.03
N ASN A 108 31.21 -0.02 -7.38
CA ASN A 108 30.00 -0.72 -7.83
C ASN A 108 29.00 -1.05 -6.69
N THR A 109 29.40 -0.93 -5.43
CA THR A 109 28.62 -1.51 -4.32
C THR A 109 27.49 -0.63 -3.79
N SER A 110 27.47 0.66 -4.11
CA SER A 110 26.49 1.62 -3.56
C SER A 110 25.57 2.18 -4.64
N PRO A 111 24.28 2.46 -4.36
CA PRO A 111 23.41 3.15 -5.31
C PRO A 111 23.93 4.57 -5.60
N LEU A 112 23.69 5.08 -6.81
CA LEU A 112 24.12 6.43 -7.20
C LEU A 112 23.25 7.52 -6.56
N PHE A 113 21.96 7.22 -6.47
CA PHE A 113 20.93 8.13 -5.99
C PHE A 113 20.16 7.48 -4.86
N THR A 114 19.88 8.24 -3.80
CA THR A 114 18.88 7.87 -2.80
C THR A 114 17.74 8.86 -2.81
N ILE A 115 16.53 8.39 -3.04
CA ILE A 115 15.31 9.19 -2.99
C ILE A 115 14.68 9.04 -1.61
N ILE A 116 14.46 10.16 -0.95
CA ILE A 116 13.78 10.24 0.34
C ILE A 116 12.27 10.29 0.08
N SER A 117 11.56 9.26 0.56
CA SER A 117 10.10 9.17 0.44
C SER A 117 9.41 9.36 1.79
N GLU A 118 8.33 10.16 1.79
CA GLU A 118 7.37 10.23 2.90
C GLU A 118 6.15 9.32 2.61
N PRO A 119 5.63 8.55 3.58
CA PRO A 119 4.50 7.63 3.35
C PRO A 119 3.24 8.32 2.81
N THR A 120 3.04 9.59 3.17
CA THR A 120 1.89 10.39 2.70
C THR A 120 2.13 11.02 1.33
N ARG A 121 3.35 10.94 0.79
CA ARG A 121 3.80 11.55 -0.48
C ARG A 121 4.57 10.54 -1.35
N GLU A 122 4.21 9.27 -1.30
CA GLU A 122 4.91 8.22 -2.06
C GLU A 122 4.87 8.46 -3.58
N LEU A 123 3.77 9.03 -4.09
CA LEU A 123 3.64 9.43 -5.49
C LEU A 123 4.71 10.45 -5.91
N ALA A 124 5.11 11.36 -5.02
CA ALA A 124 6.16 12.34 -5.30
C ALA A 124 7.51 11.64 -5.55
N ALA A 125 7.85 10.68 -4.68
CA ALA A 125 9.08 9.91 -4.79
C ALA A 125 9.11 9.02 -6.04
N LEU A 126 7.98 8.38 -6.38
CA LEU A 126 7.87 7.54 -7.58
C LEU A 126 7.94 8.36 -8.87
N SER A 127 7.27 9.52 -8.92
CA SER A 127 7.35 10.44 -10.06
C SER A 127 8.78 10.96 -10.24
N LEU A 128 9.44 11.36 -9.14
CA LEU A 128 10.84 11.77 -9.17
C LEU A 128 11.75 10.64 -9.64
N GLN A 129 11.53 9.40 -9.18
CA GLN A 129 12.30 8.23 -9.62
C GLN A 129 12.18 8.02 -11.14
N GLY A 130 10.96 8.03 -11.67
CA GLY A 130 10.71 7.85 -13.10
C GLY A 130 11.36 8.95 -13.93
N TRP A 131 11.16 10.20 -13.53
CA TRP A 131 11.75 11.35 -14.20
C TRP A 131 13.30 11.34 -14.11
N LEU A 132 13.87 11.06 -12.94
CA LEU A 132 15.32 10.99 -12.74
C LEU A 132 15.97 9.91 -13.63
N ARG A 133 15.31 8.74 -13.77
CA ARG A 133 15.74 7.68 -14.68
C ARG A 133 15.73 8.15 -16.14
N GLN A 134 14.64 8.79 -16.56
CA GLN A 134 14.51 9.31 -17.92
C GLN A 134 15.55 10.41 -18.22
N SER A 135 15.73 11.36 -17.31
CA SER A 135 16.73 12.44 -17.43
C SER A 135 18.16 11.90 -17.46
N LEU A 136 18.47 10.91 -16.61
CA LEU A 136 19.79 10.26 -16.62
C LEU A 136 20.05 9.54 -17.95
N ALA A 137 19.04 8.84 -18.49
CA ALA A 137 19.16 8.12 -19.75
C ALA A 137 19.35 9.07 -20.95
N LEU A 138 18.73 10.26 -20.93
CA LEU A 138 18.82 11.25 -22.00
C LEU A 138 20.14 12.04 -21.96
N GLU A 139 20.52 12.55 -20.78
CA GLU A 139 21.64 13.48 -20.63
C GLU A 139 22.98 12.80 -20.33
N GLN A 140 22.93 11.66 -19.63
CA GLN A 140 24.12 10.97 -19.13
C GLN A 140 24.12 9.47 -19.47
N PRO A 141 23.98 9.08 -20.76
CA PRO A 141 23.94 7.68 -21.16
C PRO A 141 25.23 6.93 -20.79
N GLN A 142 26.37 7.62 -20.71
CA GLN A 142 27.64 7.02 -20.27
C GLN A 142 27.61 6.48 -18.84
N VAL A 143 26.84 7.08 -17.93
CA VAL A 143 26.76 6.63 -16.53
C VAL A 143 26.13 5.24 -16.46
N LEU A 144 25.08 5.02 -17.25
CA LEU A 144 24.41 3.73 -17.40
C LEU A 144 25.36 2.68 -17.98
N VAL A 145 26.08 3.05 -19.05
CA VAL A 145 27.04 2.18 -19.74
C VAL A 145 28.18 1.76 -18.82
N GLN A 146 28.77 2.68 -18.06
CA GLN A 146 29.86 2.38 -17.13
C GLN A 146 29.41 1.48 -15.99
N ARG A 147 28.20 1.71 -15.45
CA ARG A 147 27.60 0.84 -14.42
C ARG A 147 27.32 -0.57 -14.93
N LEU A 148 26.80 -0.68 -16.14
CA LEU A 148 26.62 -1.96 -16.84
C LEU A 148 27.97 -2.66 -17.00
N ALA A 149 28.99 -1.98 -17.52
CA ALA A 149 30.33 -2.54 -17.70
C ALA A 149 30.91 -3.09 -16.39
N GLN A 150 30.87 -2.30 -15.32
CA GLN A 150 31.39 -2.71 -14.00
C GLN A 150 30.60 -3.87 -13.39
N SER A 151 29.27 -3.88 -13.52
CA SER A 151 28.44 -4.98 -13.01
C SER A 151 28.70 -6.29 -13.77
N THR A 152 29.02 -6.21 -15.05
CA THR A 152 29.32 -7.38 -15.87
C THR A 152 30.75 -7.87 -15.64
N GLU A 153 31.70 -6.95 -15.46
CA GLU A 153 33.10 -7.26 -15.16
C GLU A 153 33.25 -8.01 -13.84
N ALA A 154 32.50 -7.60 -12.81
CA ALA A 154 32.44 -8.31 -11.52
C ALA A 154 31.92 -9.76 -11.65
N LEU A 155 31.20 -10.08 -12.72
CA LEU A 155 30.64 -11.41 -12.97
C LEU A 155 31.52 -12.28 -13.88
N VAL A 156 32.43 -11.69 -14.67
CA VAL A 156 33.12 -12.38 -15.79
C VAL A 156 34.64 -12.50 -15.59
N ASP A 157 35.19 -12.19 -14.42
CA ASP A 157 36.65 -12.29 -14.13
C ASP A 157 37.50 -11.39 -15.05
N GLY A 158 36.94 -10.23 -15.41
CA GLY A 158 37.57 -9.23 -16.28
C GLY A 158 37.29 -9.41 -17.77
N PHE A 159 37.22 -8.30 -18.50
CA PHE A 159 37.19 -8.34 -19.98
C PHE A 159 38.60 -8.25 -20.55
N SER A 160 38.86 -8.96 -21.65
CA SER A 160 40.08 -8.68 -22.43
C SER A 160 39.98 -7.27 -23.04
N PRO A 161 41.11 -6.56 -23.26
CA PRO A 161 41.09 -5.21 -23.81
C PRO A 161 40.42 -5.12 -25.20
N GLU A 162 40.43 -6.22 -25.96
CA GLU A 162 39.70 -6.32 -27.24
C GLU A 162 38.19 -6.54 -27.06
N GLN A 163 37.77 -7.25 -26.01
CA GLN A 163 36.36 -7.43 -25.66
C GLN A 163 35.76 -6.14 -25.09
N GLN A 164 36.54 -5.41 -24.30
CA GLN A 164 36.13 -4.12 -23.74
C GLN A 164 35.92 -3.07 -24.84
N ALA A 165 36.86 -2.96 -25.79
CA ALA A 165 36.71 -2.07 -26.95
C ALA A 165 35.49 -2.41 -27.84
N ARG A 166 35.15 -3.71 -27.95
CA ARG A 166 33.95 -4.15 -28.70
C ARG A 166 32.66 -3.91 -27.93
N LEU A 167 32.68 -4.08 -26.62
CA LEU A 167 31.57 -3.80 -25.74
C LEU A 167 31.27 -2.29 -25.73
N ASP A 168 32.28 -1.45 -25.60
CA ASP A 168 32.15 0.02 -25.68
C ASP A 168 31.57 0.47 -27.03
N ALA A 169 32.06 -0.12 -28.13
CA ALA A 169 31.54 0.16 -29.48
C ALA A 169 30.09 -0.33 -29.67
N ALA A 170 29.71 -1.49 -29.10
CA ALA A 170 28.36 -2.03 -29.16
C ALA A 170 27.38 -1.26 -28.26
N LEU A 171 27.82 -0.82 -27.08
CA LEU A 171 27.02 -0.05 -26.12
C LEU A 171 26.77 1.37 -26.60
N GLY A 172 27.74 2.01 -27.26
CA GLY A 172 27.53 3.31 -27.93
C GLY A 172 26.48 3.27 -29.05
N ALA A 173 26.23 2.09 -29.63
CA ALA A 173 25.15 1.86 -30.58
C ALA A 173 23.81 1.50 -29.91
N THR A 174 23.86 0.83 -28.74
CA THR A 174 22.68 0.29 -28.02
C THR A 174 22.07 1.26 -27.01
N ALA A 175 22.80 2.29 -26.55
CA ALA A 175 22.28 3.37 -25.67
C ALA A 175 21.13 4.20 -26.29
N ARG A 176 20.68 3.84 -27.50
CA ARG A 176 19.50 4.40 -28.18
C ARG A 176 18.25 3.51 -28.07
N GLU A 177 18.34 2.31 -27.47
CA GLU A 177 17.19 1.42 -27.28
C GLU A 177 16.81 1.28 -25.79
N PRO A 178 15.61 1.76 -25.39
CA PRO A 178 15.14 1.69 -24.00
C PRO A 178 14.53 0.31 -23.74
N GLY A 179 15.18 -0.54 -22.94
CA GLY A 179 14.60 -1.87 -22.67
C GLY A 179 15.24 -2.78 -21.61
N ASN A 180 16.41 -2.49 -21.07
CA ASN A 180 17.08 -3.41 -20.13
C ASN A 180 16.93 -2.97 -18.66
N ALA A 181 15.73 -3.19 -18.11
CA ALA A 181 15.31 -2.80 -16.75
C ALA A 181 16.10 -3.43 -15.57
N ALA A 182 16.92 -4.47 -15.79
CA ALA A 182 17.56 -5.22 -14.70
C ALA A 182 18.87 -4.58 -14.16
N ALA A 183 19.59 -3.82 -14.99
CA ALA A 183 20.78 -3.07 -14.55
C ALA A 183 20.43 -1.65 -14.05
N GLU A 184 19.21 -1.19 -14.34
CA GLU A 184 18.71 0.13 -13.96
C GLU A 184 18.13 0.17 -12.54
N ASP A 185 17.77 -0.98 -11.97
CA ASP A 185 17.12 -1.06 -10.66
C ASP A 185 18.09 -0.88 -9.48
N SER A 186 19.40 -1.09 -9.68
CA SER A 186 20.44 -0.89 -8.66
C SER A 186 20.96 0.55 -8.56
N LEU A 187 20.54 1.45 -9.45
CA LEU A 187 21.05 2.82 -9.53
C LEU A 187 20.40 3.77 -8.52
N ILE A 188 19.13 3.51 -8.17
CA ILE A 188 18.30 4.40 -7.36
C ILE A 188 17.69 3.62 -6.20
N GLU A 189 18.06 3.98 -4.97
CA GLU A 189 17.48 3.42 -3.76
C GLU A 189 16.39 4.35 -3.21
N LEU A 190 15.20 3.80 -2.93
CA LEU A 190 14.18 4.53 -2.18
C LEU A 190 14.40 4.32 -0.69
N GLN A 191 14.65 5.42 0.03
CA GLN A 191 14.78 5.43 1.47
C GLN A 191 13.58 6.12 2.13
N PRO A 192 12.80 5.41 2.98
CA PRO A 192 11.74 6.04 3.75
C PRO A 192 12.31 6.92 4.88
N VAL A 193 11.68 8.07 5.15
CA VAL A 193 12.06 8.97 6.27
C VAL A 193 11.86 8.32 7.65
N TYR A 194 10.93 7.38 7.75
CA TYR A 194 10.64 6.65 8.99
C TYR A 194 11.25 5.25 8.98
N GLY A 195 11.98 4.93 10.06
CA GLY A 195 12.77 3.71 10.20
C GLY A 195 11.97 2.41 10.13
N GLN A 196 12.58 1.47 9.41
CA GLN A 196 12.26 0.04 9.24
C GLN A 196 11.05 -0.29 8.38
N THR A 197 11.39 -0.93 7.26
CA THR A 197 10.59 -1.83 6.44
C THR A 197 9.17 -1.33 6.27
N SER A 198 8.99 -0.43 5.30
CA SER A 198 7.80 -0.49 4.49
C SER A 198 7.64 -1.98 4.14
N ALA A 199 6.71 -2.69 4.79
CA ALA A 199 5.93 -3.65 4.04
C ALA A 199 5.52 -2.83 2.83
N SER A 200 6.15 -3.09 1.69
CA SER A 200 6.06 -2.28 0.51
C SER A 200 4.57 -2.18 0.16
N ILE A 201 3.96 -1.10 0.63
CA ILE A 201 2.76 -0.51 0.06
C ILE A 201 3.18 0.21 -1.25
N SER A 202 4.45 0.05 -1.68
CA SER A 202 4.98 0.32 -3.01
C SER A 202 4.04 -0.21 -4.08
N GLY A 203 3.19 0.69 -4.59
CA GLY A 203 2.22 0.41 -5.63
C GLY A 203 0.76 0.71 -5.29
N LEU A 204 0.40 1.06 -4.04
CA LEU A 204 -0.94 1.58 -3.79
C LEU A 204 -0.99 3.07 -4.18
N SER A 205 -1.42 3.34 -5.41
CA SER A 205 -1.99 4.63 -5.83
C SER A 205 -2.84 5.22 -4.70
N GLY A 206 -2.85 6.54 -4.52
CA GLY A 206 -3.68 7.21 -3.50
C GLY A 206 -5.15 6.74 -3.54
N ILE A 207 -5.64 6.38 -4.73
CA ILE A 207 -6.96 5.77 -4.95
C ILE A 207 -7.11 4.44 -4.18
N THR A 208 -6.09 3.57 -4.18
CA THR A 208 -6.11 2.30 -3.47
C THR A 208 -6.05 2.48 -1.95
N TYR A 209 -5.30 3.48 -1.47
CA TYR A 209 -5.33 3.87 -0.06
C TYR A 209 -6.75 4.27 0.38
N TYR A 210 -7.40 5.16 -0.38
CA TYR A 210 -8.77 5.60 -0.09
C TYR A 210 -9.80 4.49 -0.24
N ALA A 211 -9.60 3.53 -1.16
CA ALA A 211 -10.44 2.33 -1.25
C ALA A 211 -10.38 1.50 0.04
N GLY A 212 -9.17 1.27 0.57
CA GLY A 212 -8.95 0.58 1.84
C GLY A 212 -9.55 1.33 3.03
N ALA A 213 -9.25 2.63 3.15
CA ALA A 213 -9.73 3.48 4.25
C ALA A 213 -11.26 3.56 4.28
N THR A 214 -11.88 3.78 3.12
CA THR A 214 -13.35 3.85 3.00
C THR A 214 -13.98 2.50 3.36
N THR A 215 -13.40 1.39 2.90
CA THR A 215 -13.86 0.04 3.25
C THR A 215 -13.83 -0.18 4.76
N ILE A 216 -12.73 0.17 5.45
CA ILE A 216 -12.59 0.00 6.90
C ILE A 216 -13.61 0.86 7.65
N LEU A 217 -13.78 2.13 7.28
CA LEU A 217 -14.74 3.04 7.89
C LEU A 217 -16.17 2.49 7.82
N PHE A 218 -16.55 1.97 6.66
CA PHE A 218 -17.89 1.48 6.43
C PHE A 218 -18.15 0.11 7.06
N LEU A 219 -17.13 -0.75 7.17
CA LEU A 219 -17.21 -1.97 7.99
C LEU A 219 -17.42 -1.63 9.47
N LEU A 220 -16.73 -0.62 9.98
CA LEU A 220 -16.91 -0.14 11.35
C LEU A 220 -18.30 0.45 11.56
N PHE A 221 -18.79 1.24 10.60
CA PHE A 221 -20.15 1.79 10.62
C PHE A 221 -21.21 0.67 10.66
N SER A 222 -21.07 -0.35 9.83
CA SER A 222 -21.93 -1.54 9.83
C SER A 222 -21.89 -2.28 11.19
N ALA A 223 -20.72 -2.39 11.82
CA ALA A 223 -20.57 -2.98 13.14
C ALA A 223 -21.26 -2.16 14.25
N VAL A 224 -21.14 -0.83 14.20
CA VAL A 224 -21.80 0.09 15.15
C VAL A 224 -23.31 -0.01 15.04
N ASN A 225 -23.86 0.05 13.81
CA ASN A 225 -25.29 -0.09 13.57
C ASN A 225 -25.84 -1.45 14.04
N ALA A 226 -25.11 -2.53 13.76
CA ALA A 226 -25.47 -3.86 14.24
C ALA A 226 -25.49 -3.96 15.77
N GLY A 227 -24.58 -3.23 16.44
CA GLY A 227 -24.50 -3.08 17.89
C GLY A 227 -25.69 -2.32 18.47
N MET A 228 -26.10 -1.21 17.84
CA MET A 228 -27.27 -0.44 18.26
C MET A 228 -28.56 -1.27 18.20
N VAL A 229 -28.79 -2.00 17.10
CA VAL A 229 -29.95 -2.90 16.98
C VAL A 229 -29.91 -4.00 18.05
N SER A 230 -28.72 -4.52 18.37
CA SER A 230 -28.55 -5.53 19.43
C SER A 230 -28.82 -4.97 20.83
N LEU A 231 -28.53 -3.68 21.06
CA LEU A 231 -28.84 -2.99 22.31
C LEU A 231 -30.35 -2.75 22.44
N GLU A 232 -31.00 -2.33 21.37
CA GLU A 232 -32.44 -2.11 21.32
C GLU A 232 -33.23 -3.42 21.56
N GLU A 233 -32.78 -4.53 20.98
CA GLU A 233 -33.34 -5.87 21.25
C GLU A 233 -33.26 -6.27 22.74
N ARG A 234 -32.23 -5.80 23.44
CA ARG A 234 -32.11 -6.01 24.89
C ARG A 234 -33.03 -5.11 25.68
N GLN A 235 -33.11 -3.84 25.33
CA GLN A 235 -33.99 -2.87 25.99
C GLN A 235 -35.46 -3.27 25.86
N ASN A 236 -35.86 -3.83 24.72
CA ASN A 236 -37.21 -4.29 24.46
C ASN A 236 -37.54 -5.68 25.06
N GLY A 237 -36.63 -6.26 25.86
CA GLY A 237 -36.84 -7.58 26.50
C GLY A 237 -36.91 -8.76 25.53
N ILE A 238 -36.66 -8.55 24.24
CA ILE A 238 -36.70 -9.59 23.20
C ILE A 238 -35.60 -10.62 23.46
N SER A 239 -34.42 -10.16 23.88
CA SER A 239 -33.33 -11.06 24.25
C SER A 239 -33.67 -11.98 25.42
N GLU A 240 -34.41 -11.51 26.42
CA GLU A 240 -34.79 -12.29 27.61
C GLU A 240 -35.81 -13.38 27.26
N ARG A 241 -36.75 -13.07 26.38
CA ARG A 241 -37.73 -14.05 25.87
C ARG A 241 -37.08 -15.13 25.01
N LEU A 242 -36.05 -14.78 24.26
CA LEU A 242 -35.26 -15.73 23.46
C LEU A 242 -34.29 -16.58 24.31
N LEU A 243 -33.95 -16.13 25.52
CA LEU A 243 -33.04 -16.82 26.45
C LEU A 243 -33.68 -18.00 27.19
N MET A 244 -35.00 -18.16 27.15
CA MET A 244 -35.71 -19.33 27.69
C MET A 244 -35.37 -20.64 26.95
N SER A 245 -34.65 -20.58 25.82
CA SER A 245 -34.12 -21.74 25.10
C SER A 245 -32.58 -21.66 24.94
N LYS A 246 -31.84 -22.33 25.82
CA LYS A 246 -30.36 -22.34 25.86
C LYS A 246 -29.70 -22.74 24.53
N ALA A 247 -30.27 -23.71 23.80
CA ALA A 247 -29.74 -24.17 22.52
C ALA A 247 -30.13 -23.26 21.33
N ALA A 248 -31.09 -22.33 21.49
CA ALA A 248 -31.49 -21.40 20.44
C ALA A 248 -30.58 -20.16 20.39
N HIS A 249 -30.07 -19.71 21.55
CA HIS A 249 -29.31 -18.46 21.66
C HIS A 249 -28.00 -18.46 20.86
N SER A 250 -27.18 -19.51 20.99
CA SER A 250 -25.91 -19.60 20.25
C SER A 250 -26.14 -19.69 18.73
N ARG A 251 -27.16 -20.45 18.30
CA ARG A 251 -27.54 -20.59 16.88
C ARG A 251 -28.17 -19.33 16.28
N LEU A 252 -28.73 -18.46 17.13
CA LEU A 252 -29.22 -17.13 16.77
C LEU A 252 -28.05 -16.17 16.51
N LEU A 253 -27.18 -16.03 17.51
CA LEU A 253 -26.01 -15.16 17.42
C LEU A 253 -25.09 -15.54 16.26
N LEU A 254 -24.87 -16.84 16.04
CA LEU A 254 -24.03 -17.33 14.95
C LEU A 254 -24.66 -17.05 13.57
N GLY A 255 -25.99 -17.12 13.45
CA GLY A 255 -26.70 -16.77 12.21
C GLY A 255 -26.58 -15.28 11.88
N ARG A 256 -26.72 -14.41 12.90
CA ARG A 256 -26.54 -12.96 12.77
C ARG A 256 -25.10 -12.58 12.46
N PHE A 257 -24.14 -13.20 13.14
CA PHE A 257 -22.72 -12.99 12.89
C PHE A 257 -22.36 -13.31 11.44
N LEU A 258 -22.77 -14.48 10.92
CA LEU A 258 -22.52 -14.83 9.52
C LEU A 258 -23.19 -13.85 8.55
N PHE A 259 -24.41 -13.40 8.86
CA PHE A 259 -25.08 -12.41 8.03
C PHE A 259 -24.31 -11.08 7.96
N LEU A 260 -23.89 -10.55 9.10
CA LEU A 260 -23.12 -9.30 9.16
C LEU A 260 -21.74 -9.44 8.51
N LEU A 261 -21.10 -10.60 8.66
CA LEU A 261 -19.84 -10.90 7.99
C LEU A 261 -20.03 -10.89 6.47
N SER A 262 -21.00 -11.63 5.95
CA SER A 262 -21.30 -11.66 4.52
C SER A 262 -21.69 -10.28 3.97
N LEU A 263 -22.44 -9.49 4.75
CA LEU A 263 -22.80 -8.13 4.39
C LEU A 263 -21.57 -7.23 4.26
N GLY A 264 -20.64 -7.29 5.22
CA GLY A 264 -19.40 -6.52 5.18
C GLY A 264 -18.50 -6.89 4.02
N PHE A 265 -18.36 -8.19 3.71
CA PHE A 265 -17.65 -8.63 2.52
C PHE A 265 -18.30 -8.09 1.25
N LEU A 266 -19.62 -8.17 1.13
CA LEU A 266 -20.34 -7.69 -0.05
C LEU A 266 -20.19 -6.18 -0.22
N GLN A 267 -20.27 -5.44 0.88
CA GLN A 267 -20.02 -4.01 0.92
C GLN A 267 -18.61 -3.66 0.44
N ALA A 268 -17.58 -4.35 0.95
CA ALA A 268 -16.20 -4.16 0.50
C ALA A 268 -16.03 -4.50 -0.99
N SER A 269 -16.58 -5.63 -1.45
CA SER A 269 -16.49 -6.06 -2.85
C SER A 269 -17.11 -5.03 -3.81
N VAL A 270 -18.24 -4.41 -3.43
CA VAL A 270 -18.86 -3.36 -4.24
C VAL A 270 -17.96 -2.13 -4.35
N ILE A 271 -17.33 -1.70 -3.24
CA ILE A 271 -16.37 -0.58 -3.26
C ILE A 271 -15.19 -0.89 -4.19
N PHE A 272 -14.59 -2.08 -4.09
CA PHE A 272 -13.48 -2.47 -4.97
C PHE A 272 -13.89 -2.63 -6.44
N LEU A 273 -15.13 -3.04 -6.71
CA LEU A 273 -15.70 -3.07 -8.07
C LEU A 273 -15.79 -1.66 -8.67
N VAL A 274 -16.27 -0.69 -7.89
CA VAL A 274 -16.29 0.72 -8.31
C VAL A 274 -14.87 1.26 -8.49
N ALA A 275 -13.93 0.86 -7.63
CA ALA A 275 -12.52 1.22 -7.75
C ALA A 275 -11.89 0.69 -9.05
N ARG A 276 -12.19 -0.55 -9.45
CA ARG A 276 -11.73 -1.14 -10.71
C ARG A 276 -12.38 -0.48 -11.93
N PHE A 277 -13.72 -0.43 -11.97
CA PHE A 277 -14.44 0.01 -13.16
C PHE A 277 -14.51 1.53 -13.32
N GLY A 278 -14.50 2.28 -12.22
CA GLY A 278 -14.52 3.74 -12.22
C GLY A 278 -13.14 4.38 -12.36
N PHE A 279 -12.09 3.74 -11.83
CA PHE A 279 -10.75 4.34 -11.72
C PHE A 279 -9.62 3.46 -12.29
N GLY A 280 -9.94 2.37 -12.99
CA GLY A 280 -8.97 1.56 -13.74
C GLY A 280 -7.99 0.76 -12.90
N LEU A 281 -8.24 0.54 -11.60
CA LEU A 281 -7.29 -0.14 -10.72
C LEU A 281 -7.11 -1.63 -11.08
N GLU A 282 -5.85 -2.04 -11.23
CA GLU A 282 -5.42 -3.43 -11.45
C GLU A 282 -5.45 -4.25 -10.15
N ILE A 283 -6.65 -4.44 -9.59
CA ILE A 283 -6.86 -5.14 -8.30
C ILE A 283 -7.04 -6.65 -8.49
N GLU A 284 -6.45 -7.26 -9.53
CA GLU A 284 -6.79 -8.63 -9.92
C GLU A 284 -6.50 -9.65 -8.82
N SER A 285 -5.41 -9.46 -8.08
CA SER A 285 -5.05 -10.33 -6.95
C SER A 285 -5.92 -10.12 -5.71
N ALA A 286 -6.38 -8.89 -5.44
CA ALA A 286 -7.20 -8.59 -4.24
C ALA A 286 -8.68 -8.92 -4.47
N LEU A 287 -9.20 -8.70 -5.68
CA LEU A 287 -10.53 -9.17 -6.07
C LEU A 287 -10.60 -10.71 -6.08
N ALA A 288 -9.58 -11.39 -6.62
CA ALA A 288 -9.51 -12.86 -6.58
C ALA A 288 -9.44 -13.40 -5.14
N LYS A 289 -8.66 -12.76 -4.25
CA LYS A 289 -8.63 -13.11 -2.81
C LYS A 289 -9.98 -12.88 -2.14
N SER A 290 -10.66 -11.78 -2.44
CA SER A 290 -12.01 -11.51 -1.90
C SER A 290 -13.04 -12.52 -2.41
N LEU A 291 -12.98 -12.90 -3.69
CA LEU A 291 -13.87 -13.87 -4.33
C LEU A 291 -13.64 -15.30 -3.82
N SER A 292 -12.38 -15.66 -3.54
CA SER A 292 -12.01 -16.93 -2.88
C SER A 292 -12.70 -17.08 -1.52
N TRP A 293 -12.97 -15.99 -0.80
CA TRP A 293 -13.70 -16.02 0.46
C TRP A 293 -15.23 -16.25 0.30
N TYR A 294 -15.80 -15.92 -0.87
CA TYR A 294 -17.18 -16.25 -1.20
C TYR A 294 -17.37 -17.70 -1.64
N LEU A 295 -16.30 -18.37 -2.09
CA LEU A 295 -16.35 -19.82 -2.26
C LEU A 295 -16.56 -20.42 -0.86
N PRO A 296 -17.68 -21.09 -0.60
CA PRO A 296 -17.86 -21.75 0.68
C PRO A 296 -16.76 -22.80 0.79
N ALA A 297 -15.75 -22.56 1.61
CA ALA A 297 -14.85 -23.61 2.03
C ALA A 297 -15.73 -24.76 2.54
N PRO A 298 -15.50 -26.02 2.09
CA PRO A 298 -16.30 -27.14 2.56
C PRO A 298 -16.30 -27.11 4.10
N PRO A 299 -17.46 -27.31 4.76
CA PRO A 299 -17.65 -27.05 6.19
C PRO A 299 -16.85 -27.95 7.15
N LEU A 300 -15.79 -28.60 6.67
CA LEU A 300 -15.01 -29.59 7.40
C LEU A 300 -13.92 -28.99 8.30
N VAL A 301 -13.54 -27.71 8.13
CA VAL A 301 -12.46 -27.12 8.96
C VAL A 301 -12.99 -26.27 10.12
N LEU A 302 -14.25 -25.79 10.08
CA LEU A 302 -14.85 -25.03 11.19
C LEU A 302 -15.41 -25.93 12.31
N GLY A 303 -15.49 -27.25 12.10
CA GLY A 303 -15.99 -28.20 13.10
C GLY A 303 -14.97 -28.57 14.18
N TRP A 304 -13.67 -28.54 13.87
CA TRP A 304 -12.64 -29.06 14.78
C TRP A 304 -12.19 -28.06 15.86
N HIS A 305 -12.32 -26.75 15.63
CA HIS A 305 -11.97 -25.76 16.67
C HIS A 305 -13.11 -25.46 17.66
N PHE A 306 -14.37 -25.78 17.33
CA PHE A 306 -15.50 -25.53 18.23
C PHE A 306 -15.82 -26.69 19.20
N SER A 307 -15.23 -27.87 19.00
CA SER A 307 -15.51 -29.05 19.83
C SER A 307 -14.67 -29.13 21.12
N SER A 308 -13.54 -28.40 21.21
CA SER A 308 -12.65 -28.46 22.40
C SER A 308 -12.93 -27.40 23.46
N CYS A 309 -13.92 -26.52 23.27
CA CYS A 309 -14.30 -25.49 24.26
C CYS A 309 -15.69 -25.73 24.87
N ARG A 310 -16.00 -26.97 25.29
CA ARG A 310 -17.18 -27.27 26.12
C ARG A 310 -16.90 -27.43 27.61
N CYS A 311 -15.66 -27.33 28.06
CA CYS A 311 -15.33 -27.22 29.48
C CYS A 311 -14.46 -25.99 29.70
N VAL A 312 -15.09 -24.87 30.07
CA VAL A 312 -14.63 -23.81 31.00
C VAL A 312 -15.59 -22.65 30.81
N GLU A 313 -16.64 -22.73 31.61
CA GLU A 313 -17.65 -21.71 31.86
C GLU A 313 -16.97 -20.43 32.38
N GLN A 314 -17.48 -19.26 31.95
CA GLN A 314 -17.31 -17.95 32.62
C GLN A 314 -15.88 -17.41 32.88
N ARG A 315 -15.28 -16.71 31.89
CA ARG A 315 -14.67 -15.37 32.13
C ARG A 315 -14.23 -14.68 30.82
N ASN A 316 -14.54 -13.39 30.75
CA ASN A 316 -14.02 -12.33 29.87
C ASN A 316 -14.24 -12.40 28.34
N LYS A 317 -15.35 -11.79 27.90
CA LYS A 317 -15.66 -11.40 26.51
C LYS A 317 -14.58 -10.47 25.89
N ARG A 318 -13.84 -9.72 26.73
CA ARG A 318 -12.80 -8.76 26.31
C ARG A 318 -11.57 -9.44 25.68
N GLN A 319 -11.22 -10.65 26.11
CA GLN A 319 -10.06 -11.38 25.58
C GLN A 319 -10.31 -12.01 24.20
N ARG A 320 -11.56 -12.34 23.85
CA ARG A 320 -11.89 -12.87 22.52
C ARG A 320 -11.80 -11.81 21.43
N PHE A 321 -12.19 -10.58 21.77
CA PHE A 321 -12.07 -9.45 20.84
C PHE A 321 -10.59 -9.09 20.61
N LEU A 322 -9.77 -9.07 21.67
CA LEU A 322 -8.32 -8.86 21.53
C LEU A 322 -7.62 -9.97 20.74
N ARG A 323 -7.96 -11.25 20.93
CA ARG A 323 -7.37 -12.34 20.14
C ARG A 323 -7.79 -12.30 18.66
N PHE A 324 -9.01 -11.86 18.38
CA PHE A 324 -9.50 -11.68 17.01
C PHE A 324 -8.80 -10.50 16.30
N LEU A 325 -8.57 -9.39 17.02
CA LEU A 325 -7.74 -8.28 16.55
C LEU A 325 -6.27 -8.71 16.32
N CYS A 326 -5.69 -9.51 17.22
CA CYS A 326 -4.34 -10.06 17.04
C CYS A 326 -4.23 -11.02 15.86
N SER A 327 -5.30 -11.75 15.49
CA SER A 327 -5.28 -12.61 14.30
C SER A 327 -5.44 -11.85 12.98
N LEU A 328 -5.90 -10.59 13.02
CA LEU A 328 -6.04 -9.72 11.86
C LEU A 328 -4.74 -8.94 11.54
N PHE A 329 -3.81 -8.84 12.49
CA PHE A 329 -2.49 -8.22 12.33
C PHE A 329 -1.38 -9.16 12.81
N PRO A 330 -0.72 -9.92 11.93
CA PRO A 330 0.38 -10.80 12.33
C PRO A 330 1.65 -9.96 12.54
N VAL A 331 1.71 -9.19 13.62
CA VAL A 331 2.94 -8.54 14.07
C VAL A 331 3.55 -9.40 15.16
N SER A 332 4.83 -9.75 14.98
CA SER A 332 5.63 -10.50 15.95
C SER A 332 5.50 -9.91 17.35
N ALA A 333 5.20 -10.75 18.34
CA ALA A 333 5.00 -10.37 19.74
C ALA A 333 6.22 -9.66 20.38
N ALA A 334 7.38 -9.63 19.72
CA ALA A 334 8.58 -8.97 20.21
C ALA A 334 8.49 -7.43 20.18
N GLN A 335 7.66 -6.82 19.33
CA GLN A 335 7.59 -5.36 19.18
C GLN A 335 6.73 -4.64 20.24
N TRP A 336 5.89 -5.36 20.97
CA TRP A 336 5.01 -4.76 21.99
C TRP A 336 5.68 -4.52 23.35
N CYS A 337 6.88 -5.07 23.57
CA CYS A 337 7.52 -5.00 24.89
C CYS A 337 8.31 -3.70 25.15
N HIS A 338 8.39 -2.79 24.18
CA HIS A 338 9.13 -1.52 24.30
C HIS A 338 8.25 -0.26 24.44
N VAL A 339 6.92 -0.41 24.53
CA VAL A 339 5.99 0.73 24.62
C VAL A 339 5.06 0.65 25.85
N LEU A 340 5.50 -0.05 26.91
CA LEU A 340 4.93 0.04 28.26
C LEU A 340 6.05 0.34 29.26
#